data_AF-A0AAV9S0F8-F1
#
_entry.id   AF-A0AAV9S0F8-F1
#
_cell.length_a   1.000
_cell.length_b   1.000
_cell.length_c   1.000
_cell.angle_alpha   90.00
_cell.angle_beta   90.00
_cell.angle_gamma   90.00
#
_symmetry.space_group_name_H-M   'P 1'
#
loop_
_entity.id
_entity.type
_entity.pdbx_description
1 polymer ?
#
loop_
_entity_poly.entity_id
_entity_poly.type
_entity_poly.pdbx_seq_one_letter_code
_entity_poly.pdbx_strand_id
1 'polypeptide(L)'
;MGVTCVCQVPVAEGKSVQQTVDILHKKLEQLGALKQGSFWVDCETYQSTGNAGGQPSKLLYVMHNSEVPLSCMALFEGGPCLTADTNFDVLMVKLKSHFQNAKGHKVECRGSRYRYCDFLIKVGTVTMSSSARGISVEVEYCPCVVPGDCWNLMREFIQSFLGSNVPELPTVFAAKPEGLFAPADCVDTMTQYLELFNKLRKSQIPGSNINFSYLTPNRATGGLSGRLVEATVPFARSKKNPSFGLLFHVATVGGRKDGPSCCLLFSRGANESPAAAQSRSNESSGVWARF
;
A
#
# COMPACT_ATOMS: atom_id res chain seq x y z
N MET A 1 3.77 7.74 18.40
CA MET A 1 2.74 7.12 17.56
C MET A 1 2.56 5.70 18.06
N GLY A 2 1.32 5.24 18.13
CA GLY A 2 0.97 3.93 18.66
C GLY A 2 0.36 3.00 17.61
N VAL A 3 -0.32 1.95 18.07
CA VAL A 3 -0.98 0.97 17.20
C VAL A 3 -2.16 1.59 16.48
N THR A 4 -2.23 1.43 15.16
CA THR A 4 -3.28 2.00 14.30
C THR A 4 -4.07 0.90 13.58
N CYS A 5 -5.40 1.05 13.55
CA CYS A 5 -6.33 0.23 12.78
C CYS A 5 -7.12 1.10 11.79
N VAL A 6 -7.18 0.72 10.52
CA VAL A 6 -8.01 1.35 9.49
C VAL A 6 -9.10 0.37 9.05
N CYS A 7 -10.37 0.78 9.10
CA CYS A 7 -11.50 -0.05 8.70
C CYS A 7 -12.52 0.69 7.83
N GLN A 8 -13.27 -0.08 7.05
CA GLN A 8 -14.40 0.43 6.28
C GLN A 8 -15.63 0.47 7.17
N VAL A 9 -16.40 1.56 7.09
CA VAL A 9 -17.73 1.62 7.69
C VAL A 9 -18.79 1.33 6.62
N PRO A 10 -19.69 0.35 6.82
CA PRO A 10 -20.78 0.10 5.89
C PRO A 10 -21.79 1.25 5.94
N VAL A 11 -22.31 1.59 4.77
CA VAL A 11 -23.41 2.55 4.65
C VAL A 11 -24.71 1.78 4.82
N ALA A 12 -25.50 2.13 5.84
CA ALA A 12 -26.79 1.47 6.06
C ALA A 12 -27.76 1.75 4.91
N GLU A 13 -28.67 0.80 4.65
CA GLU A 13 -29.69 0.94 3.61
C GLU A 13 -30.48 2.25 3.78
N GLY A 14 -30.67 2.97 2.67
CA GLY A 14 -31.39 4.25 2.64
C GLY A 14 -30.62 5.46 3.17
N LYS A 15 -29.37 5.31 3.62
CA LYS A 15 -28.51 6.43 3.99
C LYS A 15 -27.48 6.75 2.93
N SER A 16 -27.12 8.02 2.82
CA SER A 16 -25.97 8.44 2.02
C SER A 16 -24.66 8.27 2.79
N VAL A 17 -23.54 8.23 2.06
CA VAL A 17 -22.19 8.27 2.63
C VAL A 17 -22.04 9.46 3.58
N GLN A 18 -22.46 10.65 3.13
CA GLN A 18 -22.36 11.88 3.93
C GLN A 18 -23.19 11.81 5.21
N GLN A 19 -24.44 11.34 5.14
CA GLN A 19 -25.29 11.18 6.31
C GLN A 19 -24.66 10.22 7.34
N THR A 20 -24.01 9.16 6.88
CA THR A 20 -23.34 8.20 7.76
C THR A 20 -22.11 8.83 8.41
N VAL A 21 -21.31 9.61 7.67
CA VAL A 21 -20.19 10.38 8.22
C VAL A 21 -20.66 11.37 9.28
N ASP A 22 -21.75 12.10 9.03
CA ASP A 22 -22.31 13.06 9.99
C ASP A 22 -22.81 12.37 11.27
N ILE A 23 -23.40 11.17 11.15
CA ILE A 23 -23.77 10.35 12.30
C ILE A 23 -22.53 9.95 13.12
N LEU A 24 -21.44 9.55 12.46
CA LEU A 24 -20.20 9.18 13.15
C LEU A 24 -19.59 10.37 13.90
N HIS A 25 -19.55 11.56 13.27
CA HIS A 25 -19.10 12.78 13.94
C HIS A 25 -19.92 13.07 15.20
N LYS A 26 -21.25 13.02 15.10
CA LYS A 26 -22.15 13.24 16.26
C LYS A 26 -21.91 12.22 17.37
N LYS A 27 -21.71 10.93 17.03
CA LYS A 27 -21.40 9.89 18.03
C LYS A 27 -20.08 10.15 18.73
N LEU A 28 -19.04 10.53 17.99
CA LEU A 28 -17.73 10.87 18.58
C LEU A 28 -17.84 12.08 19.50
N GLU A 29 -18.57 13.11 19.11
CA GLU A 29 -18.81 14.30 19.94
C GLU A 29 -19.63 13.98 21.19
N GLN A 30 -20.64 13.10 21.09
CA GLN A 30 -21.42 12.59 22.23
C GLN A 30 -20.58 11.77 23.21
N LEU A 31 -19.57 11.05 22.72
CA LEU A 31 -18.59 10.36 23.57
C LEU A 31 -17.61 11.33 24.25
N GLY A 32 -17.60 12.61 23.86
CA GLY A 32 -16.69 13.63 24.38
C GLY A 32 -15.38 13.75 23.60
N ALA A 33 -15.30 13.18 22.39
CA ALA A 33 -14.14 13.36 21.52
C ALA A 33 -14.08 14.81 20.99
N LEU A 34 -12.88 15.38 20.97
CA LEU A 34 -12.64 16.75 20.52
C LEU A 34 -12.09 16.76 19.10
N LYS A 35 -12.69 17.55 18.21
CA LYS A 35 -12.19 17.73 16.84
C LYS A 35 -10.86 18.50 16.87
N GLN A 36 -9.84 17.95 16.21
CA GLN A 36 -8.46 18.48 16.19
C GLN A 36 -7.96 18.84 14.78
N GLY A 37 -8.82 18.80 13.76
CA GLY A 37 -8.48 19.25 12.41
C GLY A 37 -9.02 18.32 11.33
N SER A 38 -8.33 18.29 10.21
CA SER A 38 -8.60 17.44 9.07
C SER A 38 -7.37 16.61 8.70
N PHE A 39 -7.60 15.56 7.90
CA PHE A 39 -6.54 14.73 7.35
C PHE A 39 -6.85 14.40 5.90
N TRP A 40 -5.82 14.00 5.16
CA TRP A 40 -5.99 13.39 3.85
C TRP A 40 -4.95 12.30 3.61
N VAL A 41 -5.36 11.26 2.90
CA VAL A 41 -4.52 10.20 2.37
C VAL A 41 -4.86 10.04 0.89
N ASP A 42 -3.87 10.00 0.00
CA ASP A 42 -4.10 9.63 -1.39
C ASP A 42 -3.30 8.42 -1.82
N CYS A 43 -3.76 7.80 -2.89
CA CYS A 43 -3.11 6.67 -3.53
C CYS A 43 -3.18 6.85 -5.04
N GLU A 44 -2.01 7.02 -5.66
CA GLU A 44 -1.83 6.94 -7.10
C GLU A 44 -1.39 5.54 -7.48
N THR A 45 -1.94 5.03 -8.58
CA THR A 45 -1.66 3.67 -9.06
C THR A 45 -0.94 3.74 -10.40
N TYR A 46 0.19 3.04 -10.49
CA TYR A 46 0.98 2.91 -11.70
C TYR A 46 1.04 1.44 -12.12
N GLN A 47 0.92 1.20 -13.42
CA GLN A 47 1.09 -0.10 -14.04
C GLN A 47 2.48 -0.19 -14.62
N SER A 48 3.21 -1.28 -14.32
CA SER A 48 4.53 -1.49 -14.93
C SER A 48 4.40 -1.82 -16.42
N THR A 49 5.12 -1.09 -17.26
CA THR A 49 5.21 -1.29 -18.72
C THR A 49 6.44 -2.13 -19.03
N GLY A 50 6.29 -3.46 -18.97
CA GLY A 50 7.45 -4.34 -19.11
C GLY A 50 7.17 -5.84 -19.11
N ASN A 51 6.05 -6.30 -19.65
CA ASN A 51 5.76 -7.74 -19.70
C ASN A 51 6.23 -8.36 -21.02
N ALA A 52 7.52 -8.68 -21.08
CA ALA A 52 8.02 -9.68 -22.02
C ALA A 52 7.59 -11.08 -21.52
N GLY A 53 6.39 -11.54 -21.89
CA GLY A 53 5.98 -12.93 -21.67
C GLY A 53 4.66 -13.19 -20.94
N GLY A 54 3.57 -12.46 -21.27
CA GLY A 54 2.20 -12.88 -20.93
C GLY A 54 1.81 -12.91 -19.44
N GLN A 55 2.69 -12.48 -18.54
CA GLN A 55 2.35 -12.29 -17.12
C GLN A 55 1.40 -11.10 -16.94
N PRO A 56 0.63 -11.02 -15.85
CA PRO A 56 -0.12 -9.81 -15.49
C PRO A 56 0.84 -8.67 -15.10
N SER A 57 0.51 -7.43 -15.46
CA SER A 57 1.31 -6.25 -15.08
C SER A 57 1.18 -6.02 -13.58
N LYS A 58 2.30 -6.00 -12.86
CA LYS A 58 2.32 -5.66 -11.43
C LYS A 58 2.03 -4.19 -11.21
N LEU A 59 1.31 -3.90 -10.13
CA LEU A 59 0.95 -2.54 -9.74
C LEU A 59 1.97 -1.95 -8.75
N LEU A 60 2.23 -0.66 -8.92
CA LEU A 60 2.94 0.18 -7.97
C LEU A 60 1.95 1.21 -7.42
N TYR A 61 1.82 1.27 -6.10
CA TYR A 61 0.97 2.25 -5.42
C TYR A 61 1.85 3.29 -4.74
N VAL A 62 1.68 4.56 -5.10
CA VAL A 62 2.35 5.68 -4.43
C VAL A 62 1.33 6.37 -3.54
N MET A 63 1.62 6.48 -2.25
CA MET A 63 0.71 7.00 -1.24
C MET A 63 1.30 8.17 -0.49
N HIS A 64 0.46 9.16 -0.20
CA HIS A 64 0.80 10.28 0.65
C HIS A 64 -0.15 10.38 1.84
N ASN A 65 0.37 10.89 2.94
CA ASN A 65 -0.38 11.15 4.16
C ASN A 65 -0.09 12.57 4.63
N SER A 66 -1.15 13.34 4.89
CA SER A 66 -1.04 14.70 5.39
C SER A 66 -0.29 14.84 6.70
N GLU A 67 -0.26 13.78 7.51
CA GLU A 67 0.46 13.76 8.79
C GLU A 67 1.95 13.42 8.65
N VAL A 68 2.38 12.93 7.50
CA VAL A 68 3.79 12.71 7.15
C VAL A 68 4.10 13.38 5.81
N PRO A 69 3.96 14.71 5.72
CA PRO A 69 3.96 15.43 4.45
C PRO A 69 5.33 15.44 3.74
N LEU A 70 6.39 15.01 4.42
CA LEU A 70 7.75 14.95 3.88
C LEU A 70 8.08 13.58 3.27
N SER A 71 7.17 12.60 3.37
CA SER A 71 7.40 11.24 2.88
C SER A 71 6.23 10.76 2.03
N CYS A 72 6.56 9.98 1.01
CA CYS A 72 5.61 9.14 0.29
C CYS A 72 5.97 7.67 0.51
N MET A 73 4.99 6.79 0.33
CA MET A 73 5.24 5.36 0.34
C MET A 73 4.86 4.71 -0.97
N ALA A 74 5.83 3.99 -1.52
CA ALA A 74 5.72 3.25 -2.76
C ALA A 74 5.62 1.74 -2.43
N LEU A 75 4.42 1.19 -2.61
CA LEU A 75 4.09 -0.20 -2.34
C LEU A 75 4.02 -0.96 -3.67
N PHE A 76 4.97 -1.88 -3.91
CA PHE A 76 4.94 -2.73 -5.10
C PHE A 76 4.19 -4.03 -4.83
N GLU A 77 3.28 -4.41 -5.73
CA GLU A 77 2.47 -5.61 -5.57
C GLU A 77 3.34 -6.88 -5.49
N GLY A 78 3.27 -7.57 -4.35
CA GLY A 78 4.09 -8.75 -4.07
C GLY A 78 5.59 -8.47 -4.01
N GLY A 79 5.99 -7.22 -3.75
CA GLY A 79 7.38 -6.81 -3.61
C GLY A 79 7.61 -5.90 -2.39
N PRO A 80 8.77 -5.23 -2.33
CA PRO A 80 9.12 -4.40 -1.19
C PRO A 80 8.27 -3.13 -1.12
N CYS A 81 8.12 -2.61 0.10
CA CYS A 81 7.66 -1.26 0.37
C CYS A 81 8.87 -0.32 0.43
N LEU A 82 8.76 0.86 -0.15
CA LEU A 82 9.77 1.90 -0.12
C LEU A 82 9.18 3.16 0.50
N THR A 83 9.87 3.72 1.49
CA THR A 83 9.59 5.07 2.00
C THR A 83 10.57 6.02 1.33
N ALA A 84 10.06 7.06 0.67
CA ALA A 84 10.85 8.04 -0.07
C ALA A 84 10.39 9.45 0.25
N ASP A 85 11.15 10.45 -0.20
CA ASP A 85 10.74 11.85 -0.12
C ASP A 85 9.67 12.19 -1.16
N THR A 86 9.11 13.40 -1.09
CA THR A 86 8.13 13.89 -2.07
C THR A 86 8.71 14.13 -3.47
N ASN A 87 10.05 14.09 -3.64
CA ASN A 87 10.65 14.15 -4.98
C ASN A 87 10.45 12.84 -5.77
N PHE A 88 10.01 11.78 -5.12
CA PHE A 88 9.64 10.53 -5.79
C PHE A 88 8.55 10.72 -6.85
N ASP A 89 7.60 11.64 -6.65
CA ASP A 89 6.57 11.95 -7.66
C ASP A 89 7.20 12.48 -8.95
N VAL A 90 8.22 13.34 -8.82
CA VAL A 90 8.98 13.87 -9.96
C VAL A 90 9.75 12.74 -10.66
N LEU A 91 10.31 11.80 -9.90
CA LEU A 91 10.93 10.59 -10.44
C LEU A 91 9.90 9.76 -11.22
N MET A 92 8.66 9.64 -10.74
CA MET A 92 7.62 8.89 -11.43
C MET A 92 7.23 9.49 -12.78
N VAL A 93 7.23 10.82 -12.90
CA VAL A 93 7.07 11.50 -14.19
C VAL A 93 8.19 11.16 -15.16
N LYS A 94 9.44 11.06 -14.68
CA LYS A 94 10.61 10.68 -15.51
C LYS A 94 10.57 9.21 -15.91
N LEU A 95 10.00 8.34 -15.08
CA LEU A 95 9.90 6.89 -15.31
C LEU A 95 8.63 6.46 -16.08
N LYS A 96 7.92 7.38 -16.74
CA LYS A 96 6.67 7.09 -17.48
C LYS A 96 6.79 5.99 -18.56
N SER A 97 8.00 5.70 -19.05
CA SER A 97 8.27 4.61 -19.99
C SER A 97 8.25 3.22 -19.34
N HIS A 98 8.38 3.15 -18.02
CA HIS A 98 8.39 1.93 -17.21
C HIS A 98 7.18 1.81 -16.28
N PHE A 99 6.56 2.94 -15.94
CA PHE A 99 5.39 3.01 -15.07
C PHE A 99 4.35 3.94 -15.67
N GLN A 100 3.27 3.35 -16.17
CA GLN A 100 2.14 4.09 -16.72
C GLN A 100 1.14 4.39 -15.61
N ASN A 101 0.87 5.67 -15.35
CA ASN A 101 -0.15 6.06 -14.39
C ASN A 101 -1.54 5.60 -14.89
N ALA A 102 -2.25 4.85 -14.05
CA ALA A 102 -3.61 4.42 -14.30
C ALA A 102 -4.58 5.59 -14.06
N LYS A 103 -4.69 6.48 -15.05
CA LYS A 103 -5.60 7.63 -14.99
C LYS A 103 -7.02 7.19 -14.59
N GLY A 104 -7.58 7.82 -13.56
CA GLY A 104 -8.90 7.46 -12.99
C GLY A 104 -8.86 6.44 -11.84
N HIS A 105 -7.71 5.84 -11.54
CA HIS A 105 -7.52 4.97 -10.37
C HIS A 105 -6.99 5.69 -9.14
N LYS A 106 -6.85 7.03 -9.20
CA LYS A 106 -6.52 7.83 -8.02
C LYS A 106 -7.65 7.69 -7.00
N VAL A 107 -7.26 7.26 -5.81
CA VAL A 107 -8.14 7.16 -4.64
C VAL A 107 -7.68 8.20 -3.64
N GLU A 108 -8.62 8.91 -3.06
CA GLU A 108 -8.37 9.88 -2.00
C GLU A 108 -9.27 9.55 -0.82
N CYS A 109 -8.76 9.75 0.38
CA CYS A 109 -9.50 9.66 1.62
C CYS A 109 -9.33 10.98 2.34
N ARG A 110 -10.41 11.72 2.56
CA ARG A 110 -10.38 13.04 3.23
C ARG A 110 -11.41 13.09 4.34
N GLY A 111 -11.07 13.74 5.45
CA GLY A 111 -12.01 13.85 6.54
C GLY A 111 -11.52 14.61 7.76
N SER A 112 -12.20 14.38 8.88
CA SER A 112 -11.95 15.06 10.15
C SER A 112 -11.14 14.18 11.11
N ARG A 113 -10.29 14.82 11.90
CA ARG A 113 -9.46 14.22 12.95
C ARG A 113 -10.01 14.62 14.31
N TYR A 114 -10.13 13.64 15.21
CA TYR A 114 -10.63 13.78 16.57
C TYR A 114 -9.62 13.18 17.56
N ARG A 115 -9.65 13.67 18.79
CA ARG A 115 -8.91 13.10 19.92
C ARG A 115 -9.87 12.80 21.06
N TYR A 116 -9.75 11.60 21.62
CA TYR A 116 -10.47 11.18 22.81
C TYR A 116 -9.48 10.50 23.76
N CYS A 117 -9.13 11.16 24.86
CA CYS A 117 -8.07 10.70 25.77
C CYS A 117 -6.77 10.36 25.00
N ASP A 118 -6.40 9.09 25.01
CA ASP A 118 -5.21 8.50 24.38
C ASP A 118 -5.46 7.98 22.95
N PHE A 119 -6.68 8.14 22.44
CA PHE A 119 -7.07 7.74 21.10
C PHE A 119 -7.05 8.92 20.14
N LEU A 120 -6.51 8.66 18.95
CA LEU A 120 -6.72 9.48 17.77
C LEU A 120 -7.71 8.77 16.85
N ILE A 121 -8.72 9.51 16.38
CA ILE A 121 -9.77 8.98 15.51
C ILE A 121 -9.83 9.84 14.27
N LYS A 122 -9.84 9.21 13.10
CA LYS A 122 -10.04 9.90 11.82
C LYS A 122 -11.22 9.29 11.10
N VAL A 123 -12.17 10.12 10.71
CA VAL A 123 -13.36 9.71 9.95
C VAL A 123 -13.26 10.34 8.58
N GLY A 124 -13.10 9.51 7.54
CA GLY A 124 -12.83 9.93 6.18
C GLY A 124 -13.87 9.43 5.18
N THR A 125 -14.11 10.23 4.16
CA THR A 125 -14.80 9.79 2.95
C THR A 125 -13.76 9.38 1.92
N VAL A 126 -13.90 8.15 1.41
CA VAL A 126 -13.06 7.64 0.32
C VAL A 126 -13.71 8.01 -1.01
N THR A 127 -12.99 8.74 -1.86
CA THR A 127 -13.39 9.11 -3.20
C THR A 127 -12.49 8.46 -4.24
N MET A 128 -13.06 8.06 -5.37
CA MET A 128 -12.32 7.53 -6.52
C MET A 128 -12.88 8.17 -7.79
N SER A 129 -12.02 8.75 -8.62
CA SER A 129 -12.46 9.52 -9.79
C SER A 129 -13.58 10.53 -9.46
N SER A 130 -13.38 11.33 -8.40
CA SER A 130 -14.33 12.33 -7.89
C SER A 130 -15.69 11.82 -7.36
N SER A 131 -15.90 10.50 -7.30
CA SER A 131 -17.12 9.89 -6.74
C SER A 131 -16.86 9.30 -5.37
N ALA A 132 -17.73 9.55 -4.38
CA ALA A 132 -17.66 8.91 -3.08
C ALA A 132 -17.92 7.40 -3.21
N ARG A 133 -16.99 6.59 -2.70
CA ARG A 133 -17.02 5.11 -2.77
C ARG A 133 -17.22 4.45 -1.43
N GLY A 134 -16.88 5.11 -0.34
CA GLY A 134 -17.01 4.53 0.99
C GLY A 134 -16.57 5.47 2.10
N ILE A 135 -16.54 4.91 3.31
CA ILE A 135 -16.16 5.61 4.53
C ILE A 135 -15.02 4.83 5.17
N SER A 136 -13.97 5.53 5.58
CA SER A 136 -12.88 5.00 6.38
C SER A 136 -13.00 5.52 7.81
N VAL A 137 -12.65 4.65 8.76
CA VAL A 137 -12.36 5.03 10.14
C VAL A 137 -10.97 4.52 10.47
N GLU A 138 -10.09 5.43 10.86
CA GLU A 138 -8.78 5.11 11.42
C GLU A 138 -8.81 5.40 12.92
N VAL A 139 -8.37 4.45 13.73
CA VAL A 139 -8.22 4.59 15.17
C VAL A 139 -6.79 4.24 15.54
N GLU A 140 -6.11 5.17 16.20
CA GLU A 140 -4.78 4.97 16.79
C GLU A 140 -4.90 5.00 18.32
N TYR A 141 -4.29 4.03 18.99
CA TYR A 141 -4.05 4.06 20.43
C TYR A 141 -2.59 4.44 20.70
N CYS A 142 -2.37 5.72 21.01
CA CYS A 142 -1.04 6.33 21.10
C CYS A 142 -0.07 5.70 22.15
N PRO A 143 -0.52 5.18 23.32
CA PRO A 143 0.39 4.70 24.37
C PRO A 143 1.04 3.34 24.12
N CYS A 144 0.54 2.53 23.18
CA CYS A 144 1.04 1.18 22.94
C CYS A 144 1.58 1.03 21.52
N VAL A 145 2.61 0.21 21.36
CA VAL A 145 3.20 -0.18 20.07
C VAL A 145 3.12 -1.70 19.83
N VAL A 146 2.51 -2.46 20.75
CA VAL A 146 2.36 -3.92 20.64
C VAL A 146 0.87 -4.22 20.40
N PRO A 147 0.45 -4.58 19.18
CA PRO A 147 -0.96 -4.81 18.88
C PRO A 147 -1.61 -5.87 19.78
N GLY A 148 -0.86 -6.92 20.16
CA GLY A 148 -1.36 -7.97 21.05
C GLY A 148 -1.84 -7.45 22.40
N ASP A 149 -1.19 -6.40 22.93
CA ASP A 149 -1.48 -5.87 24.27
C ASP A 149 -2.68 -4.92 24.28
N CYS A 150 -2.90 -4.18 23.19
CA CYS A 150 -3.92 -3.12 23.14
C CYS A 150 -5.10 -3.39 22.19
N TRP A 151 -5.06 -4.45 21.37
CA TRP A 151 -6.10 -4.68 20.36
C TRP A 151 -7.51 -4.81 20.95
N ASN A 152 -7.69 -5.56 22.04
CA ASN A 152 -9.02 -5.73 22.65
C ASN A 152 -9.58 -4.39 23.15
N LEU A 153 -8.74 -3.55 23.76
CA LEU A 153 -9.11 -2.20 24.19
C LEU A 153 -9.50 -1.33 22.99
N MET A 154 -8.71 -1.35 21.92
CA MET A 154 -9.03 -0.63 20.68
C MET A 154 -10.35 -1.12 20.08
N ARG A 155 -10.58 -2.42 20.08
CA ARG A 155 -11.77 -3.07 19.54
C ARG A 155 -13.03 -2.63 20.30
N GLU A 156 -13.00 -2.65 21.64
CA GLU A 156 -14.09 -2.18 22.49
C GLU A 156 -14.37 -0.69 22.28
N PHE A 157 -13.32 0.12 22.19
CA PHE A 157 -13.47 1.54 21.88
C PHE A 157 -14.10 1.76 20.50
N ILE A 158 -13.68 1.05 19.46
CA ILE A 158 -14.29 1.09 18.13
C ILE A 158 -15.78 0.67 18.19
N GLN A 159 -16.09 -0.37 18.96
CA GLN A 159 -17.45 -0.86 19.16
C GLN A 159 -18.37 0.20 19.77
N SER A 160 -17.86 1.08 20.64
CA SER A 160 -18.65 2.11 21.31
C SER A 160 -19.35 3.07 20.34
N PHE A 161 -18.76 3.36 19.17
CA PHE A 161 -19.35 4.27 18.17
C PHE A 161 -19.75 3.58 16.86
N LEU A 162 -19.11 2.47 16.48
CA LEU A 162 -19.49 1.68 15.29
C LEU A 162 -20.56 0.61 15.55
N GLY A 163 -20.87 0.31 16.81
CA GLY A 163 -21.84 -0.73 17.17
C GLY A 163 -21.35 -2.11 16.71
N SER A 164 -22.16 -2.85 15.96
CA SER A 164 -21.82 -4.19 15.47
C SER A 164 -20.79 -4.21 14.33
N ASN A 165 -20.41 -3.06 13.78
CA ASN A 165 -19.50 -2.97 12.62
C ASN A 165 -18.03 -2.84 13.05
N VAL A 166 -17.62 -3.70 13.98
CA VAL A 166 -16.25 -3.70 14.50
C VAL A 166 -15.34 -4.47 13.53
N PRO A 167 -14.17 -3.94 13.17
CA PRO A 167 -13.24 -4.65 12.32
C PRO A 167 -12.69 -5.91 13.00
N GLU A 168 -12.37 -6.91 12.18
CA GLU A 168 -11.53 -8.04 12.58
C GLU A 168 -10.07 -7.60 12.75
N LEU A 169 -9.24 -8.47 13.31
CA LEU A 169 -7.82 -8.21 13.52
C LEU A 169 -7.13 -7.87 12.16
N PRO A 170 -6.50 -6.69 12.02
CA PRO A 170 -5.76 -6.33 10.82
C PRO A 170 -4.66 -7.35 10.47
N THR A 171 -4.55 -7.67 9.19
CA THR A 171 -3.56 -8.60 8.62
C THR A 171 -2.11 -8.21 8.96
N VAL A 172 -1.83 -6.90 8.96
CA VAL A 172 -0.53 -6.32 9.29
C VAL A 172 -0.07 -6.64 10.72
N PHE A 173 -0.99 -6.98 11.63
CA PHE A 173 -0.64 -7.38 13.00
C PHE A 173 -0.14 -8.83 13.07
N ALA A 174 -0.59 -9.69 12.15
CA ALA A 174 -0.18 -11.10 12.10
C ALA A 174 1.16 -11.33 11.38
N ALA A 175 1.60 -10.36 10.57
CA ALA A 175 2.76 -10.51 9.68
C ALA A 175 4.12 -10.28 10.38
N LYS A 176 4.17 -9.97 11.68
CA LYS A 176 5.38 -9.53 12.36
C LYS A 176 5.88 -10.52 13.43
N PRO A 177 7.05 -11.15 13.25
CA PRO A 177 7.59 -12.13 14.21
C PRO A 177 7.98 -11.52 15.57
N GLU A 178 8.24 -10.20 15.64
CA GLU A 178 8.57 -9.48 16.88
C GLU A 178 7.35 -8.82 17.56
N GLY A 179 6.17 -8.87 16.93
CA GLY A 179 4.93 -8.31 17.49
C GLY A 179 4.90 -6.78 17.65
N LEU A 180 5.91 -6.04 17.18
CA LEU A 180 5.98 -4.58 17.28
C LEU A 180 5.34 -3.90 16.06
N PHE A 181 4.34 -3.06 16.33
CA PHE A 181 3.87 -2.04 15.39
C PHE A 181 4.93 -0.95 15.32
N ALA A 182 5.40 -0.63 14.12
CA ALA A 182 6.43 0.37 13.89
C ALA A 182 5.79 1.59 13.23
N PRO A 183 5.09 2.44 13.99
CA PRO A 183 4.35 3.54 13.39
C PRO A 183 5.28 4.61 12.81
N ALA A 184 6.55 4.68 13.23
CA ALA A 184 7.54 5.61 12.70
C ALA A 184 7.65 5.56 11.16
N ASP A 185 7.48 4.38 10.56
CA ASP A 185 7.61 4.21 9.11
C ASP A 185 6.27 4.34 8.38
N CYS A 186 5.14 4.42 9.10
CA CYS A 186 3.76 4.48 8.57
C CYS A 186 3.32 3.33 7.65
N VAL A 187 4.23 2.40 7.29
CA VAL A 187 4.03 1.32 6.32
C VAL A 187 2.79 0.48 6.65
N ASP A 188 2.63 0.11 7.92
CA ASP A 188 1.49 -0.71 8.35
C ASP A 188 0.16 0.02 8.13
N THR A 189 0.09 1.30 8.49
CA THR A 189 -1.12 2.13 8.32
C THR A 189 -1.47 2.31 6.84
N MET A 190 -0.49 2.59 5.97
CA MET A 190 -0.78 2.72 4.54
C MET A 190 -1.06 1.38 3.86
N THR A 191 -0.49 0.29 4.34
CA THR A 191 -0.87 -1.06 3.89
C THR A 191 -2.35 -1.32 4.20
N GLN A 192 -2.83 -0.95 5.38
CA GLN A 192 -4.26 -1.05 5.72
C GLN A 192 -5.13 -0.15 4.83
N TYR A 193 -4.71 1.08 4.53
CA TYR A 193 -5.40 1.94 3.55
C TYR A 193 -5.42 1.32 2.14
N LEU A 194 -4.31 0.70 1.70
CA LEU A 194 -4.25 0.02 0.41
C LEU A 194 -5.26 -1.13 0.35
N GLU A 195 -5.34 -1.95 1.40
CA GLU A 195 -6.31 -3.03 1.50
C GLU A 195 -7.74 -2.50 1.46
N LEU A 196 -8.04 -1.42 2.18
CA LEU A 196 -9.33 -0.73 2.15
C LEU A 196 -9.67 -0.26 0.73
N PHE A 197 -8.74 0.44 0.06
CA PHE A 197 -8.95 0.94 -1.30
C PHE A 197 -9.15 -0.19 -2.30
N ASN A 198 -8.41 -1.29 -2.16
CA ASN A 198 -8.58 -2.48 -2.99
C ASN A 198 -9.95 -3.15 -2.79
N LYS A 199 -10.45 -3.22 -1.55
CA LYS A 199 -11.81 -3.71 -1.26
C LYS A 199 -12.87 -2.83 -1.94
N LEU A 200 -12.73 -1.51 -1.84
CA LEU A 200 -13.66 -0.55 -2.45
C LEU A 200 -13.65 -0.58 -3.99
N ARG A 201 -12.48 -0.81 -4.61
CA ARG A 201 -12.36 -1.01 -6.07
C ARG A 201 -13.12 -2.28 -6.53
N LYS A 202 -13.03 -3.37 -5.77
CA LYS A 202 -13.71 -4.64 -6.07
C LYS A 202 -15.23 -4.57 -5.86
N SER A 203 -15.69 -3.76 -4.90
CA SER A 203 -17.12 -3.55 -4.63
C SER A 203 -17.87 -2.79 -5.73
N GLN A 204 -17.19 -2.38 -6.83
CA GLN A 204 -17.76 -1.68 -7.97
C GLN A 204 -18.67 -2.54 -8.88
N ILE A 205 -19.03 -3.77 -8.51
CA ILE A 205 -20.04 -4.53 -9.27
C ILE A 205 -21.39 -4.47 -8.54
N PRO A 206 -22.18 -3.41 -8.81
CA PRO A 206 -23.53 -3.66 -9.33
C PRO A 206 -23.87 -2.67 -10.45
N GLY A 207 -23.95 -3.16 -11.69
CA GLY A 207 -24.19 -2.30 -12.85
C GLY A 207 -24.36 -2.99 -14.20
N SER A 208 -24.97 -4.18 -14.27
CA SER A 208 -25.79 -4.57 -15.43
C SER A 208 -26.75 -5.69 -15.03
N ASN A 209 -28.04 -5.39 -15.08
CA ASN A 209 -29.06 -6.42 -15.22
C ASN A 209 -28.75 -7.22 -16.48
N ILE A 210 -28.28 -8.45 -16.31
CA ILE A 210 -28.51 -9.52 -17.26
C ILE A 210 -28.96 -10.71 -16.42
N ASN A 211 -30.22 -11.10 -16.61
CA ASN A 211 -30.78 -12.34 -16.08
C ASN A 211 -29.82 -13.50 -16.36
N PHE A 212 -29.17 -14.02 -15.33
CA PHE A 212 -28.75 -15.40 -15.35
C PHE A 212 -29.91 -16.22 -14.80
N SER A 213 -30.73 -16.73 -15.72
CA SER A 213 -31.59 -17.86 -15.44
C SER A 213 -30.74 -18.97 -14.82
N TYR A 214 -31.16 -19.42 -13.65
CA TYR A 214 -30.63 -20.61 -13.01
C TYR A 214 -30.76 -21.80 -13.95
N LEU A 215 -29.63 -22.29 -14.47
CA LEU A 215 -29.53 -23.67 -14.93
C LEU A 215 -28.96 -24.49 -13.78
N THR A 216 -29.80 -25.36 -13.25
CA THR A 216 -29.50 -26.38 -12.26
C THR A 216 -28.36 -27.31 -12.72
N PRO A 217 -27.54 -27.83 -11.79
CA PRO A 217 -26.44 -28.73 -12.13
C PRO A 217 -27.01 -30.10 -12.45
N ASN A 218 -26.68 -30.64 -13.63
CA ASN A 218 -26.92 -32.03 -13.95
C ASN A 218 -25.65 -32.86 -13.71
N ARG A 219 -25.84 -33.98 -13.03
CA ARG A 219 -24.84 -34.91 -12.51
C ARG A 219 -24.57 -36.00 -13.54
N ALA A 220 -23.28 -36.28 -13.84
CA ALA A 220 -22.67 -37.48 -14.45
C ALA A 220 -21.52 -37.00 -15.38
N THR A 221 -20.32 -37.59 -15.50
CA THR A 221 -19.68 -38.85 -15.10
C THR A 221 -18.21 -38.75 -15.56
N GLY A 222 -17.27 -39.36 -14.83
CA GLY A 222 -16.06 -39.96 -15.44
C GLY A 222 -14.75 -39.17 -15.49
N GLY A 223 -13.74 -39.66 -14.73
CA GLY A 223 -12.49 -40.14 -15.34
C GLY A 223 -11.27 -39.21 -15.49
N LEU A 224 -10.29 -39.44 -14.60
CA LEU A 224 -8.83 -39.57 -14.87
C LEU A 224 -8.02 -38.39 -15.46
N SER A 225 -7.07 -37.90 -14.67
CA SER A 225 -5.61 -38.08 -14.86
C SER A 225 -4.83 -36.85 -14.41
N GLY A 226 -4.14 -36.96 -13.27
CA GLY A 226 -3.16 -35.98 -12.82
C GLY A 226 -1.90 -36.02 -13.68
N ARG A 227 -1.41 -34.84 -14.09
CA ARG A 227 -0.07 -34.68 -14.65
C ARG A 227 0.59 -33.47 -13.98
N LEU A 228 1.62 -33.76 -13.21
CA LEU A 228 2.57 -32.78 -12.68
C LEU A 228 3.30 -32.17 -13.89
N VAL A 229 3.26 -30.84 -14.05
CA VAL A 229 4.08 -30.15 -15.04
C VAL A 229 5.12 -29.34 -14.30
N GLU A 230 6.32 -29.90 -14.24
CA GLU A 230 7.54 -29.22 -13.86
C GLU A 230 7.95 -28.30 -15.02
N ALA A 231 7.90 -26.99 -14.82
CA ALA A 231 8.30 -26.02 -15.85
C ALA A 231 9.73 -25.54 -15.59
N THR A 232 10.69 -26.21 -16.22
CA THR A 232 12.02 -25.64 -16.48
C THR A 232 11.87 -24.59 -17.58
N VAL A 233 12.19 -23.32 -17.30
CA VAL A 233 12.12 -22.24 -18.30
C VAL A 233 13.48 -22.09 -18.99
N PRO A 234 13.57 -22.22 -20.33
CA PRO A 234 14.81 -21.96 -21.06
C PRO A 234 15.05 -20.45 -21.23
N PHE A 235 16.30 -20.03 -21.02
CA PHE A 235 16.76 -18.66 -21.19
C PHE A 235 16.91 -18.35 -22.70
N ALA A 236 15.94 -17.68 -23.30
CA ALA A 236 16.03 -17.20 -24.68
C ALA A 236 16.81 -15.88 -24.74
N ARG A 237 18.04 -15.94 -25.28
CA ARG A 237 18.91 -14.79 -25.52
C ARG A 237 18.44 -14.06 -26.80
N SER A 238 17.81 -12.89 -26.66
CA SER A 238 17.49 -12.03 -27.81
C SER A 238 18.73 -11.30 -28.32
N LYS A 239 19.07 -11.49 -29.60
CA LYS A 239 20.25 -10.93 -30.30
C LYS A 239 20.07 -9.50 -30.83
N LYS A 240 19.10 -8.72 -30.35
CA LYS A 240 18.88 -7.34 -30.82
C LYS A 240 18.59 -6.37 -29.67
N ASN A 241 19.63 -6.10 -28.87
CA ASN A 241 19.92 -4.87 -28.12
C ASN A 241 20.86 -5.23 -26.95
N PRO A 242 22.03 -4.60 -26.79
CA PRO A 242 22.85 -4.82 -25.61
C PRO A 242 22.21 -4.11 -24.41
N SER A 243 21.49 -4.90 -23.62
CA SER A 243 21.35 -4.88 -22.16
C SER A 243 21.46 -3.54 -21.41
N PHE A 244 20.32 -3.02 -20.94
CA PHE A 244 20.25 -2.38 -19.62
C PHE A 244 19.62 -3.39 -18.65
N GLY A 245 20.45 -4.07 -17.88
CA GLY A 245 20.02 -4.86 -16.73
C GLY A 245 20.03 -3.97 -15.50
N LEU A 246 18.87 -3.65 -14.94
CA LEU A 246 18.78 -3.01 -13.64
C LEU A 246 18.84 -4.12 -12.58
N LEU A 247 20.00 -4.32 -11.98
CA LEU A 247 20.16 -5.23 -10.85
C LEU A 247 19.99 -4.42 -9.56
N PHE A 248 18.91 -4.66 -8.84
CA PHE A 248 18.73 -4.09 -7.50
C PHE A 248 19.57 -4.92 -6.53
N HIS A 249 20.67 -4.33 -6.04
CA HIS A 249 21.35 -4.86 -4.86
C HIS A 249 20.92 -4.03 -3.66
N VAL A 250 20.18 -4.65 -2.74
CA VAL A 250 19.97 -4.11 -1.40
C VAL A 250 21.23 -4.46 -0.61
N ALA A 251 22.15 -3.49 -0.47
CA ALA A 251 23.31 -3.63 0.39
C ALA A 251 22.96 -3.09 1.78
N THR A 252 22.81 -3.98 2.76
CA THR A 252 22.82 -3.60 4.18
C THR A 252 24.28 -3.33 4.59
N VAL A 253 24.65 -2.06 4.74
CA VAL A 253 25.96 -1.70 5.31
C VAL A 253 25.86 -1.82 6.82
N GLY A 254 26.43 -2.90 7.37
CA GLY A 254 26.56 -3.08 8.80
C GLY A 254 27.58 -2.11 9.40
N GLY A 255 27.17 -1.39 10.45
CA GLY A 255 28.07 -0.86 11.47
C GLY A 255 28.28 0.66 11.45
N ARG A 256 27.39 1.40 12.14
CA ARG A 256 27.70 2.52 13.04
C ARG A 256 26.45 2.89 13.85
N LYS A 257 26.64 3.58 14.98
CA LYS A 257 25.67 3.78 16.08
C LYS A 257 24.46 4.67 15.77
N ASP A 258 24.25 5.06 14.53
CA ASP A 258 23.10 5.82 14.07
C ASP A 258 22.35 4.95 13.05
N GLY A 259 21.03 4.84 13.16
CA GLY A 259 20.17 3.82 12.53
C GLY A 259 20.36 3.56 11.02
N PRO A 260 19.69 2.52 10.47
CA PRO A 260 19.92 2.08 9.10
C PRO A 260 19.58 3.19 8.09
N SER A 261 20.59 3.70 7.41
CA SER A 261 20.44 4.58 6.25
C SER A 261 20.47 3.72 4.99
N CYS A 262 19.37 3.71 4.23
CA CYS A 262 19.30 3.06 2.92
C CYS A 262 19.89 3.99 1.86
N CYS A 263 21.11 3.72 1.38
CA CYS A 263 21.65 4.38 0.20
C CYS A 263 21.30 3.59 -1.06
N LEU A 264 20.70 4.27 -2.04
CA LEU A 264 20.54 3.74 -3.40
C LEU A 264 21.86 3.89 -4.16
N LEU A 265 22.58 2.78 -4.36
CA LEU A 265 23.75 2.73 -5.22
C LEU A 265 23.33 2.39 -6.66
N PHE A 266 23.41 3.39 -7.54
CA PHE A 266 23.28 3.18 -8.99
C PHE A 266 24.65 2.78 -9.56
N SER A 267 24.88 1.48 -9.78
CA SER A 267 26.04 1.05 -10.56
C SER A 267 25.74 1.11 -12.05
N ARG A 268 26.49 1.93 -12.77
CA ARG A 268 26.51 1.96 -14.23
C ARG A 268 27.35 0.78 -14.71
N GLY A 269 26.70 -0.29 -15.19
CA GLY A 269 27.40 -1.41 -15.80
C GLY A 269 28.10 -0.96 -17.08
N ALA A 270 29.41 -0.71 -17.03
CA ALA A 270 30.22 -0.63 -18.23
C ALA A 270 30.38 -2.05 -18.77
N ASN A 271 29.98 -2.25 -20.02
CA ASN A 271 30.03 -3.53 -20.69
C ASN A 271 31.44 -3.67 -21.30
N GLU A 272 32.42 -4.10 -20.51
CA GLU A 272 33.75 -4.48 -21.04
C GLU A 272 33.82 -6.00 -21.24
N SER A 273 34.00 -6.40 -22.50
CA SER A 273 34.34 -7.78 -22.87
C SER A 273 35.76 -8.15 -22.40
N PRO A 274 36.03 -9.43 -22.12
CA PRO A 274 37.29 -9.87 -21.52
C PRO A 274 38.36 -10.05 -22.60
N ALA A 275 39.11 -8.99 -22.91
CA ALA A 275 40.34 -9.10 -23.69
C ALA A 275 41.25 -7.85 -23.53
N ALA A 276 41.65 -7.51 -22.30
CA ALA A 276 42.83 -6.66 -22.03
C ALA A 276 43.10 -6.59 -20.52
N ALA A 277 43.47 -7.71 -19.90
CA ALA A 277 44.11 -7.67 -18.59
C ALA A 277 45.61 -7.41 -18.79
N GLN A 278 46.03 -6.15 -18.86
CA GLN A 278 47.38 -5.77 -18.47
C GLN A 278 47.53 -4.24 -18.27
N SER A 279 47.90 -3.90 -17.03
CA SER A 279 48.50 -2.64 -16.59
C SER A 279 47.74 -1.34 -16.88
N ARG A 280 47.08 -0.79 -15.86
CA ARG A 280 47.22 0.63 -15.48
C ARG A 280 46.60 0.87 -14.11
N SER A 281 47.48 1.15 -13.17
CA SER A 281 47.19 1.75 -11.87
C SER A 281 46.76 3.21 -12.02
N ASN A 282 45.98 3.66 -11.04
CA ASN A 282 45.69 5.03 -10.59
C ASN A 282 44.36 5.71 -10.97
N GLU A 283 43.75 6.21 -9.89
CA GLU A 283 42.82 7.34 -9.74
C GLU A 283 41.36 7.16 -10.19
N SER A 284 40.52 6.72 -9.24
CA SER A 284 39.09 7.00 -9.24
C SER A 284 38.79 8.21 -8.34
N SER A 285 38.64 9.38 -8.94
CA SER A 285 38.02 10.55 -8.30
C SER A 285 36.52 10.29 -8.15
N GLY A 286 36.10 9.89 -6.96
CA GLY A 286 34.68 9.80 -6.59
C GLY A 286 34.09 11.19 -6.36
N VAL A 287 33.07 11.57 -7.14
CA VAL A 287 32.22 12.72 -6.83
C VAL A 287 31.16 12.26 -5.84
N TRP A 288 31.26 12.75 -4.61
CA TRP A 288 30.24 12.58 -3.58
C TRP A 288 29.14 13.63 -3.84
N ALA A 289 27.97 13.19 -4.30
CA ALA A 289 26.76 14.00 -4.13
C ALA A 289 26.19 13.69 -2.74
N ARG A 290 26.32 14.64 -1.82
CA ARG A 290 25.53 14.66 -0.58
C ARG A 290 24.10 15.04 -0.95
N PHE A 291 23.16 14.14 -0.70
CA PHE A 291 21.75 14.44 -0.45
C PHE A 291 21.34 13.63 0.77
#